data_AF-A0A917P2B0-F1
#
_entry.id   AF-A0A917P2B0-F1
#
_cell.length_a   1.000
_cell.length_b   1.000
_cell.length_c   1.000
_cell.angle_alpha   90.00
_cell.angle_beta   90.00
_cell.angle_gamma   90.00
#
_symmetry.space_group_name_H-M   'P 1'
#
loop_
_entity.id
_entity.type
_entity.pdbx_description
1 polymer ?
#
loop_
_entity_poly.entity_id
_entity_poly.type
_entity_poly.pdbx_seq_one_letter_code
_entity_poly.pdbx_strand_id
1 'polypeptide(L)'
;MAYYKDLSPYEYSDDADETVEGAGSDAALLNVGWLAEGHEFPRGDVPERFVEDLLELARDTVNVYRGMHFCDFCPTFQEARKNVRFRDVFIGSGEVHVRRGEGRVYAAPALVVHYVADHAYQPPREFVDAVLATGVGK
;
A
#
# COMPACT_ATOMS: atom_id res chain seq x y z
N MET A 1 -3.60 7.58 -12.12
CA MET A 1 -4.31 6.76 -11.11
C MET A 1 -5.24 7.62 -10.25
N ALA A 2 -6.07 7.06 -9.36
CA ALA A 2 -6.66 7.81 -8.25
C ALA A 2 -5.55 8.24 -7.29
N TYR A 3 -5.60 9.47 -6.79
CA TYR A 3 -4.66 10.00 -5.81
C TYR A 3 -5.39 10.28 -4.51
N TYR A 4 -4.81 9.84 -3.40
CA TYR A 4 -5.23 10.23 -2.07
C TYR A 4 -4.01 10.57 -1.23
N LYS A 5 -4.11 11.66 -0.47
CA LYS A 5 -3.00 12.09 0.38
C LYS A 5 -2.77 11.06 1.48
N ASP A 6 -1.51 10.75 1.75
CA ASP A 6 -1.15 9.90 2.88
C ASP A 6 -1.78 10.40 4.19
N LEU A 7 -2.32 9.44 4.95
CA LEU A 7 -3.05 9.62 6.20
C LEU A 7 -4.37 10.40 6.06
N SER A 8 -4.88 10.63 4.85
CA SER A 8 -6.27 11.06 4.67
C SER A 8 -7.24 9.91 4.98
N PRO A 9 -8.50 10.20 5.31
CA PRO A 9 -9.55 9.17 5.34
C PRO A 9 -9.57 8.40 4.02
N TYR A 10 -9.81 7.09 4.11
CA TYR A 10 -9.94 6.21 2.96
C TYR A 10 -11.21 6.53 2.16
N GLU A 11 -11.07 6.63 0.84
CA GLU A 11 -12.11 7.14 -0.07
C GLU A 11 -12.16 6.34 -1.39
N TYR A 12 -11.47 5.20 -1.48
CA TYR A 12 -11.38 4.44 -2.74
C TYR A 12 -12.58 3.50 -2.96
N SER A 13 -13.12 2.92 -1.90
CA SER A 13 -14.31 2.04 -1.96
C SER A 13 -15.30 2.34 -0.86
N ASP A 14 -16.59 2.41 -1.21
CA ASP A 14 -17.69 2.63 -0.25
C ASP A 14 -17.93 1.40 0.66
N ASP A 15 -17.46 0.21 0.26
CA ASP A 15 -17.58 -1.06 1.03
C ASP A 15 -16.54 -1.19 2.17
N ALA A 16 -15.81 -0.11 2.49
CA ALA A 16 -14.77 -0.11 3.52
C ALA A 16 -15.25 -0.53 4.92
N ASP A 17 -16.53 -0.33 5.21
CA ASP A 17 -17.18 -0.63 6.50
C ASP A 17 -17.14 -2.13 6.85
N GLU A 18 -17.08 -3.02 5.84
CA GLU A 18 -17.01 -4.48 6.05
C GLU A 18 -15.56 -4.99 6.15
N THR A 19 -14.57 -4.21 5.70
CA THR A 19 -13.16 -4.68 5.58
C THR A 19 -12.39 -4.68 6.90
N VAL A 20 -12.97 -4.13 7.97
CA VAL A 20 -12.34 -4.13 9.29
C VAL A 20 -13.04 -5.06 10.28
N GLU A 21 -13.22 -6.33 9.91
CA GLU A 21 -13.65 -7.36 10.85
C GLU A 21 -12.74 -7.35 12.11
N GLY A 22 -13.32 -6.96 13.23
CA GLY A 22 -12.67 -6.93 14.55
C GLY A 22 -12.02 -5.61 14.96
N ALA A 23 -12.03 -4.55 14.14
CA ALA A 23 -11.79 -3.21 14.68
C ALA A 23 -13.13 -2.59 15.07
N GLY A 24 -13.17 -1.92 16.22
CA GLY A 24 -14.38 -1.26 16.68
C GLY A 24 -14.89 -0.26 15.64
N SER A 25 -16.17 0.10 15.72
CA SER A 25 -16.87 1.05 14.84
C SER A 25 -16.26 2.47 14.75
N ASP A 26 -15.17 2.73 15.48
CA ASP A 26 -14.41 3.99 15.52
C ASP A 26 -13.01 3.87 14.86
N ALA A 27 -12.67 2.73 14.26
CA ALA A 27 -11.35 2.56 13.65
C ALA A 27 -11.21 3.42 12.38
N ALA A 28 -10.22 4.30 12.37
CA ALA A 28 -9.94 5.14 11.20
C ALA A 28 -9.21 4.31 10.13
N LEU A 29 -9.83 4.16 8.96
CA LEU A 29 -9.19 3.63 7.75
C LEU A 29 -8.52 4.79 7.01
N LEU A 30 -7.20 4.71 6.83
CA LEU A 30 -6.36 5.80 6.32
C LEU A 30 -5.62 5.39 5.05
N ASN A 31 -5.61 6.27 4.05
CA ASN A 31 -4.87 6.06 2.82
C ASN A 31 -3.36 6.12 3.03
N VAL A 32 -2.63 5.20 2.39
CA VAL A 32 -1.16 5.28 2.26
C VAL A 32 -0.75 4.84 0.86
N GLY A 33 0.13 5.58 0.20
CA GLY A 33 0.73 5.14 -1.07
C GLY A 33 -0.22 5.17 -2.28
N TRP A 34 -1.31 5.92 -2.21
CA TRP A 34 -2.20 6.20 -3.35
C TRP A 34 -1.64 7.36 -4.18
N LEU A 35 -0.54 7.07 -4.87
CA LEU A 35 0.24 8.04 -5.62
C LEU A 35 -0.25 8.15 -7.07
N ALA A 36 -0.09 9.32 -7.69
CA ALA A 36 -0.36 9.53 -9.12
C ALA A 36 0.62 10.54 -9.72
N GLU A 37 0.80 10.49 -11.05
CA GLU A 37 1.53 11.53 -11.79
C GLU A 37 0.96 12.92 -11.48
N GLY A 38 1.84 13.94 -11.41
CA GLY A 38 1.46 15.32 -11.08
C GLY A 38 1.36 15.61 -9.58
N HIS A 39 1.48 14.60 -8.72
CA HIS A 39 1.52 14.77 -7.27
C HIS A 39 2.90 14.37 -6.72
N GLU A 40 3.58 15.33 -6.08
CA GLU A 40 4.84 15.05 -5.41
C GLU A 40 4.61 14.17 -4.18
N PHE A 41 5.55 13.27 -3.91
CA PHE A 41 5.55 12.40 -2.74
C PHE A 41 6.92 12.41 -2.04
N PRO A 42 6.96 12.19 -0.71
CA PRO A 42 8.21 12.11 0.03
C PRO A 42 9.09 10.98 -0.50
N ARG A 43 10.39 11.24 -0.60
CA ARG A 43 11.38 10.22 -0.98
C ARG A 43 12.47 10.10 0.06
N GLY A 44 12.93 8.88 0.30
CA GLY A 44 13.94 8.61 1.30
C GLY A 44 14.00 7.14 1.69
N ASP A 45 14.91 6.86 2.63
CA ASP A 45 15.15 5.50 3.08
C ASP A 45 14.04 4.98 4.00
N VAL A 46 13.83 3.67 3.91
CA VAL A 46 12.99 2.88 4.82
C VAL A 46 13.86 1.83 5.52
N PRO A 47 13.45 1.32 6.69
CA PRO A 47 14.17 0.22 7.34
C PRO A 47 14.31 -0.98 6.39
N GLU A 48 15.46 -1.65 6.41
CA GLU A 48 15.80 -2.72 5.45
C GLU A 48 14.66 -3.74 5.32
N ARG A 49 14.19 -4.30 6.44
CA ARG A 49 13.16 -5.33 6.50
C ARG A 49 11.74 -4.88 6.08
N PHE A 50 11.50 -3.57 5.92
CA PHE A 50 10.16 -3.06 5.66
C PHE A 50 9.61 -3.51 4.32
N VAL A 51 10.46 -3.55 3.28
CA VAL A 51 10.02 -3.99 1.95
C VAL A 51 9.68 -5.48 1.95
N GLU A 52 10.44 -6.31 2.68
CA GLU A 52 10.16 -7.73 2.85
C GLU A 52 8.84 -7.97 3.59
N ASP A 53 8.63 -7.33 4.74
CA ASP A 53 7.41 -7.47 5.53
C ASP A 53 6.19 -6.99 4.72
N LEU A 54 6.30 -5.86 4.02
CA LEU A 54 5.25 -5.32 3.17
C LEU A 54 4.93 -6.24 1.98
N LEU A 55 5.95 -6.83 1.35
CA LEU A 55 5.78 -7.78 0.25
C LEU A 55 5.07 -9.06 0.71
N GLU A 56 5.36 -9.53 1.94
CA GLU A 56 4.71 -10.70 2.50
C GLU A 56 3.21 -10.44 2.73
N LEU A 57 2.85 -9.26 3.25
CA LEU A 57 1.45 -8.82 3.35
C LEU A 57 0.76 -8.71 1.98
N ALA A 58 1.50 -8.29 0.95
CA ALA A 58 0.99 -8.17 -0.42
C ALA A 58 0.74 -9.53 -1.12
N ARG A 59 0.99 -10.67 -0.46
CA ARG A 59 0.62 -11.99 -0.99
C ARG A 59 -0.87 -12.31 -0.85
N ASP A 60 -1.54 -11.70 0.13
CA ASP A 60 -2.95 -11.93 0.44
C ASP A 60 -3.69 -10.59 0.48
N THR A 61 -3.94 -10.03 -0.71
CA THR A 61 -4.54 -8.69 -0.86
C THR A 61 -6.06 -8.73 -0.77
N VAL A 62 -6.62 -7.63 -0.27
CA VAL A 62 -8.08 -7.39 -0.23
C VAL A 62 -8.48 -6.42 -1.35
N ASN A 63 -9.79 -6.18 -1.55
CA ASN A 63 -10.31 -5.23 -2.54
C ASN A 63 -9.73 -5.43 -3.96
N VAL A 64 -9.69 -6.68 -4.43
CA VAL A 64 -9.18 -7.04 -5.75
C VAL A 64 -10.25 -6.84 -6.82
N TYR A 65 -9.97 -5.94 -7.78
CA TYR A 65 -10.86 -5.67 -8.91
C TYR A 65 -10.33 -6.27 -10.22
N ARG A 66 -11.18 -6.31 -11.27
CA ARG A 66 -10.86 -6.90 -12.60
C ARG A 66 -9.79 -6.13 -13.40
N GLY A 67 -9.35 -4.97 -12.93
CA GLY A 67 -8.34 -4.12 -13.58
C GLY A 67 -6.93 -4.36 -13.05
N MET A 68 -5.94 -3.80 -13.74
CA MET A 68 -4.55 -3.74 -13.27
C MET A 68 -4.13 -2.27 -13.10
N HIS A 69 -3.47 -1.99 -11.99
CA HIS A 69 -2.77 -0.76 -11.71
C HIS A 69 -1.35 -0.85 -12.28
N PHE A 70 -1.06 0.02 -13.25
CA PHE A 70 0.29 0.22 -13.79
C PHE A 70 0.93 1.46 -13.17
N CYS A 71 2.22 1.38 -12.83
CA CYS A 71 2.95 2.49 -12.23
C CYS A 71 3.05 3.69 -13.20
N ASP A 72 2.60 4.86 -12.75
CA ASP A 72 2.69 6.13 -13.49
C ASP A 72 4.13 6.72 -13.49
N PHE A 73 5.04 6.20 -12.65
CA PHE A 73 6.39 6.76 -12.44
C PHE A 73 7.50 5.99 -13.16
N CYS A 74 7.19 4.85 -13.75
CA CYS A 74 8.13 4.10 -14.56
C CYS A 74 8.45 4.88 -15.86
N PRO A 75 9.69 4.81 -16.39
CA PRO A 75 10.07 5.55 -17.60
C PRO A 75 9.24 5.18 -18.83
N THR A 76 8.75 3.94 -18.88
CA THR A 76 7.92 3.43 -19.97
C THR A 76 6.78 2.55 -19.47
N PHE A 77 5.71 2.47 -20.27
CA PHE A 77 4.60 1.56 -20.00
C PHE A 77 5.03 0.08 -20.01
N GLN A 78 6.00 -0.29 -20.84
CA GLN A 78 6.53 -1.65 -20.90
C GLN A 78 7.25 -2.04 -19.60
N GLU A 79 7.92 -1.10 -18.94
CA GLU A 79 8.48 -1.30 -17.60
C GLU A 79 7.38 -1.37 -16.55
N ALA A 80 6.43 -0.42 -16.55
CA ALA A 80 5.28 -0.42 -15.65
C ALA A 80 4.49 -1.75 -15.70
N ARG A 81 4.32 -2.31 -16.91
CA ARG A 81 3.67 -3.61 -17.13
C ARG A 81 4.41 -4.79 -16.54
N LYS A 82 5.75 -4.72 -16.43
CA LYS A 82 6.54 -5.78 -15.77
C LYS A 82 6.47 -5.64 -14.25
N ASN A 83 6.40 -4.40 -13.76
CA ASN A 83 6.39 -4.07 -12.35
C ASN A 83 5.04 -4.25 -11.65
N VAL A 84 4.04 -4.82 -12.33
CA VAL A 84 2.83 -5.39 -11.67
C VAL A 84 3.14 -6.65 -10.86
N ARG A 85 4.39 -7.12 -10.91
CA ARG A 85 4.93 -8.18 -10.05
C ARG A 85 6.22 -7.72 -9.38
N PHE A 86 6.43 -8.12 -8.14
CA PHE A 86 7.66 -7.90 -7.40
C PHE A 86 8.09 -9.19 -6.71
N ARG A 87 9.30 -9.70 -7.02
CA ARG A 87 9.81 -11.00 -6.53
C ARG A 87 8.74 -12.12 -6.60
N ASP A 88 8.12 -12.26 -7.78
CA ASP A 88 7.02 -13.20 -8.11
C ASP A 88 5.64 -12.96 -7.47
N VAL A 89 5.52 -12.05 -6.51
CA VAL A 89 4.22 -11.63 -5.94
C VAL A 89 3.51 -10.70 -6.92
N PHE A 90 2.23 -10.94 -7.17
CA PHE A 90 1.41 -10.05 -8.00
C PHE A 90 0.91 -8.87 -7.17
N ILE A 91 1.31 -7.66 -7.56
CA ILE A 91 1.01 -6.39 -6.86
C ILE A 91 0.27 -5.39 -7.75
N GLY A 92 -0.14 -5.81 -8.95
CA GLY A 92 -0.86 -4.98 -9.92
C GLY A 92 -2.35 -4.81 -9.60
N SER A 93 -2.88 -5.37 -8.52
CA SER A 93 -4.26 -5.20 -8.08
C SER A 93 -4.39 -5.50 -6.60
N GLY A 94 -5.50 -5.07 -6.00
CA GLY A 94 -5.78 -5.23 -4.58
C GLY A 94 -5.03 -4.27 -3.69
N GLU A 95 -5.31 -4.40 -2.41
CA GLU A 95 -4.84 -3.54 -1.34
C GLU A 95 -4.24 -4.36 -0.20
N VAL A 96 -3.28 -3.75 0.47
CA VAL A 96 -2.73 -4.21 1.74
C VAL A 96 -3.33 -3.36 2.84
N HIS A 97 -4.01 -4.00 3.79
CA HIS A 97 -4.57 -3.36 4.97
C HIS A 97 -3.75 -3.73 6.19
N VAL A 98 -3.19 -2.73 6.87
CA VAL A 98 -2.28 -2.94 8.01
C VAL A 98 -2.88 -2.31 9.25
N ARG A 99 -3.15 -3.14 10.27
CA ARG A 99 -3.71 -2.67 11.55
C ARG A 99 -2.60 -2.22 12.51
N ARG A 100 -2.83 -1.14 13.24
CA ARG A 100 -1.97 -0.70 14.35
C ARG A 100 -2.82 -0.40 15.58
N GLY A 101 -2.73 -1.28 16.58
CA GLY A 101 -3.56 -1.20 17.77
C GLY A 101 -5.06 -1.33 17.44
N GLU A 102 -5.92 -0.81 18.31
CA GLU A 102 -7.37 -1.02 18.23
C GLU A 102 -8.13 0.02 17.38
N GLY A 103 -7.45 1.04 16.83
CA GLY A 103 -8.15 2.21 16.26
C GLY A 103 -7.63 2.76 14.92
N ARG A 104 -6.63 2.13 14.29
CA ARG A 104 -6.12 2.58 12.99
C ARG A 104 -5.83 1.42 12.06
N VAL A 105 -6.30 1.56 10.83
CA VAL A 105 -5.97 0.68 9.72
C VAL A 105 -5.45 1.54 8.58
N TYR A 106 -4.33 1.13 8.01
CA TYR A 106 -3.76 1.79 6.83
C TYR A 106 -4.09 0.95 5.61
N ALA A 107 -4.75 1.56 4.62
CA ALA A 107 -5.08 0.96 3.35
C ALA A 107 -4.16 1.51 2.26
N ALA A 108 -3.41 0.61 1.63
CA ALA A 108 -2.49 0.95 0.54
C ALA A 108 -2.74 0.04 -0.66
N PRO A 109 -2.60 0.54 -1.91
CA PRO A 109 -2.61 -0.35 -3.06
C PRO A 109 -1.42 -1.31 -2.95
N ALA A 110 -1.56 -2.57 -3.38
CA ALA A 110 -0.46 -3.53 -3.33
C ALA A 110 0.81 -3.03 -4.07
N LEU A 111 0.61 -2.20 -5.09
CA LEU A 111 1.67 -1.56 -5.87
C LEU A 111 2.59 -0.64 -5.02
N VAL A 112 2.20 -0.29 -3.79
CA VAL A 112 3.04 0.45 -2.83
C VAL A 112 4.39 -0.23 -2.59
N VAL A 113 4.46 -1.56 -2.69
CA VAL A 113 5.73 -2.32 -2.64
C VAL A 113 6.72 -1.78 -3.69
N HIS A 114 6.26 -1.65 -4.94
CA HIS A 114 7.06 -1.17 -6.06
C HIS A 114 7.43 0.31 -5.89
N TYR A 115 6.51 1.14 -5.39
CA TYR A 115 6.81 2.56 -5.15
C TYR A 115 7.93 2.77 -4.14
N VAL A 116 7.92 1.99 -3.06
CA VAL A 116 8.98 2.05 -2.04
C VAL A 116 10.30 1.54 -2.61
N ALA A 117 10.28 0.37 -3.24
CA ALA A 117 11.50 -0.30 -3.70
C ALA A 117 12.19 0.41 -4.87
N ASP A 118 11.43 0.87 -5.87
CA ASP A 118 11.97 1.32 -7.15
C ASP A 118 11.83 2.83 -7.38
N HIS A 119 10.95 3.51 -6.63
CA HIS A 119 10.73 4.95 -6.72
C HIS A 119 11.09 5.71 -5.44
N ALA A 120 11.68 5.00 -4.47
CA ALA A 120 12.12 5.53 -3.18
C ALA A 120 11.01 6.30 -2.44
N TYR A 121 9.74 5.98 -2.68
CA TYR A 121 8.63 6.54 -1.92
C TYR A 121 8.85 6.24 -0.44
N GLN A 122 8.84 7.29 0.39
CA GLN A 122 9.01 7.18 1.83
C GLN A 122 7.62 7.28 2.50
N PRO A 123 7.04 6.15 2.93
CA PRO A 123 5.71 6.17 3.52
C PRO A 123 5.71 6.86 4.89
N PRO A 124 4.54 7.27 5.40
CA PRO A 124 4.43 7.78 6.76
C PRO A 124 5.02 6.81 7.78
N ARG A 125 5.78 7.34 8.74
CA ARG A 125 6.45 6.54 9.77
C ARG A 125 5.49 5.59 10.50
N GLU A 126 4.26 6.02 10.76
CA GLU A 126 3.27 5.20 11.46
C GLU A 126 2.85 3.94 10.69
N PHE A 127 2.81 4.03 9.35
CA PHE A 127 2.56 2.88 8.49
C PHE A 127 3.75 1.93 8.48
N VAL A 128 4.96 2.47 8.40
CA VAL A 128 6.20 1.69 8.50
C VAL A 128 6.24 0.94 9.83
N ASP A 129 6.02 1.62 10.94
CA ASP A 129 5.97 1.01 12.27
C ASP A 129 4.88 -0.08 12.36
N ALA A 130 3.73 0.12 11.72
CA ALA A 130 2.63 -0.85 11.72
C ALA A 130 3.00 -2.14 10.97
N VAL A 131 3.54 -2.02 9.74
CA VAL A 131 4.00 -3.16 8.95
C VAL A 131 5.06 -3.94 9.73
N LEU A 132 6.06 -3.23 10.26
CA LEU A 132 7.15 -3.83 11.01
C LEU A 132 6.72 -4.52 12.33
N ALA A 133 5.54 -4.19 12.84
CA ALA A 133 4.97 -4.76 14.06
C ALA A 133 4.13 -6.03 13.80
N THR A 134 3.71 -6.28 12.55
CA THR A 134 2.95 -7.50 12.17
C THR A 134 3.76 -8.78 12.41
N GLY A 135 5.09 -8.70 12.30
CA GLY A 135 5.98 -9.84 12.51
C GLY A 135 5.89 -10.92 11.42
N VAL A 136 5.24 -10.64 10.29
CA VAL A 136 5.35 -11.49 9.11
C VAL A 136 6.82 -11.60 8.67
N GLY A 137 7.22 -12.76 8.16
CA GLY A 137 8.62 -13.00 7.74
C GLY A 137 9.63 -13.21 8.87
N LYS A 138 9.21 -13.29 10.14
CA LYS A 138 10.04 -13.76 11.27
C LYS A 138 10.00 -15.28 11.45
#